data_AF-A0A317NEW3-F1
#
_entry.id   AF-A0A317NEW3-F1
#
_cell.length_a   1.000
_cell.length_b   1.000
_cell.length_c   1.000
_cell.angle_alpha   90.00
_cell.angle_beta   90.00
_cell.angle_gamma   90.00
#
_symmetry.space_group_name_H-M   'P 1'
#
loop_
_entity.id
_entity.type
_entity.pdbx_description
1 polymer ?
#
loop_
_entity_poly.entity_id
_entity_poly.type
_entity_poly.pdbx_seq_one_letter_code
_entity_poly.pdbx_strand_id
1 'polypeptide(L)'
;MSFTLTRRAGAGLTAFGAVAAAAVLVAPQASALVQSIAVSGTTHYVDTAYTVTADVTATSFLFKVTFTDNGTQIGEPVSVSNGKATITWTPKTTGTHEIKAVQELISSKTVTVNVVPKPTNPGPGDGDSGSGGLGGLLDALTGSAG
;
A
#
# COMPACT_ATOMS: atom_id res chain seq x y z
N MET A 1 51.32 8.68 56.50
CA MET A 1 50.49 9.89 56.66
C MET A 1 49.08 9.42 56.95
N SER A 2 48.73 9.38 58.24
CA SER A 2 47.44 8.90 58.73
C SER A 2 46.64 10.11 59.20
N PHE A 3 45.48 10.35 58.61
CA PHE A 3 44.54 11.37 59.08
C PHE A 3 43.39 10.67 59.82
N THR A 4 43.39 10.89 61.12
CA THR A 4 42.29 10.58 62.05
C THR A 4 41.12 11.51 61.76
N LEU A 5 39.92 10.98 61.53
CA LEU A 5 38.68 11.75 61.69
C LEU A 5 37.74 11.05 62.67
N THR A 6 37.37 11.86 63.65
CA THR A 6 36.55 11.64 64.84
C THR A 6 35.17 11.03 64.57
N ARG A 7 34.76 10.16 65.50
CA ARG A 7 33.45 9.52 65.62
C ARG A 7 32.32 10.54 65.81
N ARG A 8 31.16 10.30 65.18
CA ARG A 8 29.84 10.47 65.84
C ARG A 8 28.98 9.24 65.55
N ALA A 9 28.83 8.40 66.57
CA ALA A 9 27.77 7.41 66.63
C ALA A 9 26.43 8.13 66.82
N GLY A 10 25.47 7.82 65.96
CA GLY A 10 24.06 8.09 66.19
C GLY A 10 23.31 6.81 65.84
N ALA A 11 22.91 6.06 66.87
CA ALA A 11 21.96 4.97 66.73
C ALA A 11 20.61 5.56 66.28
N GLY A 12 20.01 4.99 65.25
CA GLY A 12 18.71 5.42 64.74
C GLY A 12 18.02 4.29 63.98
N LEU A 13 17.14 3.59 64.71
CA LEU A 13 15.91 2.93 64.24
C LEU A 13 15.95 2.06 62.98
N THR A 14 15.72 0.77 63.22
CA THR A 14 15.14 -0.23 62.33
C THR A 14 14.13 0.35 61.34
N ALA A 15 14.50 0.39 60.06
CA ALA A 15 13.54 0.37 58.96
C ALA A 15 14.05 -0.64 57.93
N PHE A 16 13.62 -1.90 58.06
CA PHE A 16 13.69 -2.87 56.98
C PHE A 16 12.68 -2.43 55.90
N GLY A 17 13.03 -1.39 55.15
CA GLY A 17 12.28 -0.96 53.98
C GLY A 17 12.84 -1.69 52.77
N ALA A 18 12.08 -2.61 52.18
CA ALA A 18 12.45 -3.25 50.93
C ALA A 18 12.67 -2.17 49.86
N VAL A 19 13.91 -1.94 49.46
CA VAL A 19 14.20 -1.10 48.30
C VAL A 19 13.77 -1.92 47.08
N ALA A 20 12.56 -1.67 46.59
CA ALA A 20 12.15 -2.20 45.30
C ALA A 20 13.06 -1.58 44.24
N ALA A 21 13.99 -2.37 43.70
CA ALA A 21 14.83 -1.93 42.60
C ALA A 21 13.94 -1.66 41.39
N ALA A 22 13.70 -0.39 41.08
CA ALA A 22 13.09 0.01 39.82
C ALA A 22 14.12 -0.21 38.70
N ALA A 23 14.11 -1.40 38.10
CA ALA A 23 14.89 -1.66 36.90
C ALA A 23 14.29 -0.83 35.75
N VAL A 24 14.98 0.24 35.36
CA VAL A 24 14.70 0.94 34.10
C VAL A 24 15.13 0.00 32.98
N LEU A 25 14.18 -0.76 32.44
CA LEU A 25 14.40 -1.48 31.18
C LEU A 25 14.59 -0.42 30.09
N VAL A 26 15.82 -0.26 29.60
CA VAL A 26 16.05 0.37 28.30
C VAL A 26 15.45 -0.59 27.27
N ALA A 27 14.28 -0.26 26.74
CA ALA A 27 13.70 -1.02 25.64
C ALA A 27 14.66 -0.97 24.44
N PRO A 28 15.01 -2.11 23.83
CA PRO A 28 15.70 -2.09 22.55
C PRO A 28 14.85 -1.30 21.55
N GLN A 29 15.42 -0.27 20.91
CA GLN A 29 14.76 0.39 19.78
C GLN A 29 14.64 -0.65 18.66
N ALA A 30 13.48 -1.27 18.52
CA ALA A 30 13.17 -2.14 17.39
C ALA A 30 12.92 -1.23 16.18
N SER A 31 13.95 -0.98 15.37
CA SER A 31 13.79 -0.18 14.15
C SER A 31 12.96 -0.94 13.12
N ALA A 32 11.73 -0.52 12.85
CA ALA A 32 10.88 -1.13 11.85
C ALA A 32 11.12 -0.51 10.47
N LEU A 33 11.89 -1.20 9.62
CA LEU A 33 12.28 -0.66 8.32
C LEU A 33 11.54 -1.34 7.17
N VAL A 34 11.02 -0.53 6.26
CA VAL A 34 10.55 -0.96 4.93
C VAL A 34 11.75 -1.10 4.01
N GLN A 35 12.01 -2.33 3.55
CA GLN A 35 13.17 -2.67 2.74
C GLN A 35 12.87 -2.49 1.24
N SER A 36 11.74 -3.05 0.78
CA SER A 36 11.29 -2.97 -0.61
C SER A 36 9.78 -2.97 -0.70
N ILE A 37 9.28 -2.54 -1.85
CA ILE A 37 7.87 -2.63 -2.22
C ILE A 37 7.79 -3.14 -3.65
N ALA A 38 6.84 -4.05 -3.90
CA ALA A 38 6.58 -4.62 -5.21
C ALA A 38 5.07 -4.65 -5.46
N VAL A 39 4.69 -4.46 -6.72
CA VAL A 39 3.32 -4.61 -7.20
C VAL A 39 3.30 -5.77 -8.19
N SER A 40 2.34 -6.67 -8.04
CA SER A 40 2.20 -7.83 -8.92
C SER A 40 1.84 -7.42 -10.34
N GLY A 41 2.35 -8.14 -11.33
CA GLY A 41 2.04 -7.88 -12.74
C GLY A 41 3.02 -6.91 -13.39
N THR A 42 2.92 -6.82 -14.72
CA THR A 42 3.81 -5.99 -15.55
C THR A 42 3.06 -4.82 -16.19
N THR A 43 1.83 -5.08 -16.63
CA THR A 43 0.90 -4.06 -17.13
C THR A 43 -0.27 -3.91 -16.16
N HIS A 44 -0.57 -2.66 -15.81
CA HIS A 44 -1.58 -2.34 -14.82
C HIS A 44 -2.75 -1.64 -15.49
N TYR A 45 -3.96 -2.12 -15.21
CA TYR A 45 -5.20 -1.64 -15.78
C TYR A 45 -6.08 -1.08 -14.68
N VAL A 46 -6.86 -0.05 -15.03
CA VAL A 46 -7.94 0.43 -14.16
C VAL A 46 -8.90 -0.71 -13.80
N ASP A 47 -9.44 -0.65 -12.59
CA ASP A 47 -10.42 -1.59 -12.05
C ASP A 47 -9.97 -3.06 -11.99
N THR A 48 -8.65 -3.30 -12.09
CA THR A 48 -8.06 -4.62 -11.91
C THR A 48 -7.35 -4.71 -10.57
N ALA A 49 -7.54 -5.81 -9.85
CA ALA A 49 -6.92 -6.02 -8.55
C ALA A 49 -5.48 -6.50 -8.69
N TYR A 50 -4.58 -5.87 -7.96
CA TYR A 50 -3.16 -6.19 -7.87
C TYR A 50 -2.75 -6.41 -6.42
N THR A 51 -1.77 -7.27 -6.21
CA THR A 51 -1.15 -7.47 -4.90
C THR A 51 0.03 -6.53 -4.74
N VAL A 52 0.02 -5.75 -3.66
CA VAL A 52 1.15 -4.93 -3.24
C VAL A 52 1.78 -5.59 -2.03
N THR A 53 3.08 -5.85 -2.10
CA THR A 53 3.86 -6.45 -1.02
C THR A 53 4.98 -5.51 -0.60
N ALA A 54 5.05 -5.20 0.68
CA ALA A 54 6.20 -4.57 1.29
C ALA A 54 7.02 -5.62 2.04
N ASP A 55 8.31 -5.70 1.75
CA ASP A 55 9.27 -6.40 2.59
C ASP A 55 9.71 -5.47 3.70
N VAL A 56 9.68 -5.96 4.92
CA VAL A 56 10.10 -5.23 6.11
C VAL A 56 11.09 -6.06 6.90
N THR A 57 11.83 -5.44 7.81
CA THR A 57 12.69 -6.18 8.73
C THR A 57 11.84 -7.21 9.51
N ALA A 58 12.32 -8.46 9.65
CA ALA A 58 11.53 -9.52 10.29
C ALA A 58 11.15 -9.22 11.75
N THR A 59 11.93 -8.38 12.43
CA THR A 59 11.68 -7.92 13.81
C THR A 59 10.60 -6.84 13.92
N SER A 60 10.09 -6.33 12.78
CA SER A 60 9.11 -5.24 12.70
C SER A 60 7.66 -5.66 12.97
N PHE A 61 7.40 -6.88 13.47
CA PHE A 61 6.06 -7.46 13.52
C PHE A 61 5.07 -6.74 14.45
N LEU A 62 5.57 -5.90 15.37
CA LEU A 62 4.75 -5.09 16.27
C LEU A 62 4.11 -3.87 15.59
N PHE A 63 4.65 -3.44 14.44
CA PHE A 63 4.22 -2.22 13.75
C PHE A 63 3.52 -2.53 12.45
N LYS A 64 2.38 -1.89 12.22
CA LYS A 64 1.63 -2.03 10.99
C LYS A 64 2.23 -1.19 9.87
N VAL A 65 2.05 -1.64 8.64
CA VAL A 65 2.43 -0.92 7.42
C VAL A 65 1.20 -0.26 6.83
N THR A 66 1.26 1.04 6.60
CA THR A 66 0.24 1.79 5.87
C THR A 66 0.64 1.88 4.41
N PHE A 67 -0.26 1.49 3.51
CA PHE A 67 -0.08 1.64 2.07
C PHE A 67 -0.87 2.84 1.55
N THR A 68 -0.31 3.59 0.63
CA THR A 68 -0.98 4.72 -0.04
C THR A 68 -0.76 4.70 -1.54
N ASP A 69 -1.74 5.17 -2.29
CA ASP A 69 -1.68 5.48 -3.72
C ASP A 69 -1.83 7.00 -3.89
N ASN A 70 -0.77 7.66 -4.39
CA ASN A 70 -0.75 9.13 -4.58
C ASN A 70 -1.16 9.90 -3.31
N GLY A 71 -0.75 9.38 -2.14
CA GLY A 71 -1.08 9.94 -0.82
C GLY A 71 -2.45 9.52 -0.25
N THR A 72 -3.31 8.86 -1.02
CA THR A 72 -4.58 8.31 -0.52
C THR A 72 -4.36 6.92 0.06
N GLN A 73 -4.81 6.66 1.28
CA GLN A 73 -4.62 5.36 1.92
C GLN A 73 -5.35 4.23 1.16
N ILE A 74 -4.66 3.11 0.97
CA ILE A 74 -5.21 1.88 0.41
C ILE A 74 -5.62 1.01 1.59
N GLY A 75 -6.92 0.87 1.81
CA GLY A 75 -7.47 0.02 2.88
C GLY A 75 -6.99 0.40 4.29
N GLU A 76 -6.99 -0.58 5.19
CA GLU A 76 -6.53 -0.43 6.59
C GLU A 76 -5.03 -0.77 6.73
N PRO A 77 -4.33 -0.24 7.75
CA PRO A 77 -2.94 -0.61 8.04
C PRO A 77 -2.78 -2.12 8.26
N VAL A 78 -1.76 -2.70 7.63
CA VAL A 78 -1.55 -4.15 7.53
C VAL A 78 -0.53 -4.63 8.54
N SER A 79 -0.85 -5.70 9.27
CA SER A 79 0.11 -6.37 10.16
C SER A 79 1.21 -7.09 9.38
N VAL A 80 2.42 -7.05 9.90
CA VAL A 80 3.57 -7.74 9.30
C VAL A 80 3.57 -9.21 9.72
N SER A 81 3.75 -10.10 8.75
CA SER A 81 3.92 -11.54 8.95
C SER A 81 5.09 -12.05 8.11
N ASN A 82 5.99 -12.81 8.72
CA ASN A 82 7.19 -13.36 8.06
C ASN A 82 8.01 -12.29 7.29
N GLY A 83 8.16 -11.10 7.88
CA GLY A 83 8.89 -9.98 7.27
C GLY A 83 8.17 -9.34 6.08
N LYS A 84 6.87 -9.58 5.90
CA LYS A 84 6.09 -9.01 4.78
C LYS A 84 4.78 -8.41 5.27
N ALA A 85 4.35 -7.33 4.63
CA ALA A 85 2.99 -6.81 4.70
C ALA A 85 2.40 -6.81 3.28
N THR A 86 1.18 -7.31 3.11
CA THR A 86 0.56 -7.48 1.79
C THR A 86 -0.86 -6.94 1.77
N ILE A 87 -1.22 -6.21 0.70
CA ILE A 87 -2.56 -5.64 0.50
C ILE A 87 -3.01 -5.77 -0.96
N THR A 88 -4.32 -5.78 -1.19
CA THR A 88 -4.92 -5.65 -2.52
C THR A 88 -5.10 -4.17 -2.89
N TRP A 89 -4.58 -3.77 -4.04
CA TRP A 89 -4.74 -2.45 -4.63
C TRP A 89 -5.51 -2.54 -5.95
N THR A 90 -6.52 -1.69 -6.12
CA THR A 90 -7.34 -1.61 -7.33
C THR A 90 -7.40 -0.16 -7.81
N PRO A 91 -6.56 0.26 -8.78
CA PRO A 91 -6.54 1.64 -9.25
C PRO A 91 -7.85 2.02 -9.93
N LYS A 92 -8.31 3.25 -9.68
CA LYS A 92 -9.55 3.82 -10.25
C LYS A 92 -9.32 4.84 -11.35
N THR A 93 -8.07 5.25 -11.55
CA THR A 93 -7.68 6.24 -12.54
C THR A 93 -6.53 5.69 -13.38
N THR A 94 -6.36 6.25 -14.57
CA THR A 94 -5.18 5.99 -15.41
C THR A 94 -4.06 6.96 -15.06
N GLY A 95 -2.85 6.66 -15.54
CA GLY A 95 -1.67 7.49 -15.39
C GLY A 95 -0.70 6.95 -14.36
N THR A 96 0.14 7.83 -13.84
CA THR A 96 1.19 7.50 -12.88
C THR A 96 0.63 7.43 -11.47
N HIS A 97 0.87 6.30 -10.79
CA HIS A 97 0.52 6.04 -9.41
C HIS A 97 1.78 5.86 -8.56
N GLU A 98 1.93 6.68 -7.53
CA GLU A 98 2.96 6.55 -6.51
C GLU A 98 2.46 5.64 -5.38
N ILE A 99 2.86 4.37 -5.41
CA ILE A 99 2.52 3.41 -4.36
C ILE A 99 3.59 3.47 -3.28
N LYS A 100 3.18 3.84 -2.07
CA LYS A 100 4.08 4.03 -0.94
C LYS A 100 3.66 3.15 0.23
N ALA A 101 4.64 2.50 0.85
CA ALA A 101 4.51 1.80 2.12
C ALA A 101 5.22 2.62 3.19
N VAL A 102 4.54 2.88 4.32
CA VAL A 102 5.08 3.61 5.46
C VAL A 102 4.94 2.77 6.72
N GLN A 103 6.00 2.74 7.52
CA GLN A 103 6.03 2.12 8.83
C GLN A 103 6.62 3.11 9.84
N GLU A 104 5.98 3.24 11.01
CA GLU A 104 6.40 4.12 12.12
C GLU A 104 6.63 5.61 11.75
N LEU A 105 6.06 6.09 10.63
CA LEU A 105 6.25 7.44 10.06
C LEU A 105 7.68 7.79 9.63
N ILE A 106 8.69 7.04 10.08
CA ILE A 106 10.11 7.29 9.81
C ILE A 106 10.67 6.43 8.68
N SER A 107 10.06 5.27 8.41
CA SER A 107 10.49 4.38 7.34
C SER A 107 9.46 4.35 6.23
N SER A 108 9.91 4.58 4.99
CA SER A 108 9.04 4.46 3.83
C SER A 108 9.77 3.99 2.59
N LYS A 109 9.03 3.31 1.71
CA LYS A 109 9.44 3.00 0.35
C LYS A 109 8.33 3.28 -0.63
N THR A 110 8.74 3.67 -1.83
CA THR A 110 7.86 4.07 -2.91
C THR A 110 8.22 3.32 -4.17
N VAL A 111 7.20 2.91 -4.94
CA VAL A 111 7.31 2.42 -6.31
C VAL A 111 6.32 3.17 -7.18
N THR A 112 6.76 3.53 -8.39
CA THR A 112 5.92 4.18 -9.38
C THR A 112 5.33 3.14 -10.33
N VAL A 113 4.02 3.18 -10.52
CA VAL A 113 3.28 2.27 -11.40
C VAL A 113 2.52 3.08 -12.43
N ASN A 114 2.64 2.73 -13.71
CA ASN A 114 1.81 3.33 -14.76
C ASN A 114 0.58 2.46 -15.04
N VAL A 115 -0.61 3.04 -14.87
CA VAL A 115 -1.91 2.40 -15.07
C VAL A 115 -2.53 2.86 -16.38
N VAL A 116 -2.99 1.92 -17.21
CA VAL A 116 -3.57 2.19 -18.53
C VAL A 116 -5.06 1.79 -18.58
N PRO A 117 -5.84 2.31 -19.54
CA PRO A 117 -7.19 1.83 -19.76
C PRO A 117 -7.20 0.33 -20.08
N LYS A 118 -8.23 -0.39 -19.63
CA LYS A 118 -8.45 -1.77 -20.08
C LYS A 118 -8.74 -1.76 -21.59
N PRO A 119 -8.18 -2.70 -22.38
CA PRO A 119 -8.54 -2.84 -23.78
C PRO A 119 -10.05 -3.04 -23.90
N THR A 120 -10.73 -2.18 -24.65
CA THR A 120 -12.09 -2.47 -25.09
C THR A 120 -11.95 -3.43 -26.26
N ASN A 121 -12.40 -4.68 -26.09
CA ASN A 121 -12.59 -5.52 -27.26
C ASN A 121 -13.72 -4.85 -28.05
N PRO A 122 -13.51 -4.41 -29.30
CA PRO A 122 -14.63 -4.02 -30.14
C PRO A 122 -15.54 -5.24 -30.20
N GLY A 123 -16.76 -5.12 -29.68
CA GLY A 123 -17.78 -6.13 -29.94
C GLY A 123 -17.88 -6.32 -31.46
N PRO A 124 -18.32 -7.50 -31.95
CA PRO A 124 -18.73 -7.62 -33.34
C PRO A 124 -19.71 -6.47 -33.58
N GLY A 125 -19.31 -5.48 -34.39
CA GLY A 125 -20.15 -4.33 -34.63
C GLY A 125 -21.46 -4.85 -35.20
N ASP A 126 -22.57 -4.54 -34.54
CA ASP A 126 -23.87 -4.62 -35.16
C ASP A 126 -23.78 -3.69 -36.37
N GLY A 127 -23.52 -4.27 -37.54
CA GLY A 127 -23.52 -3.59 -38.81
C GLY A 127 -24.95 -3.13 -39.05
N ASP A 128 -25.27 -1.93 -38.56
CA ASP A 128 -26.49 -1.23 -38.91
C ASP A 128 -26.46 -1.08 -40.44
N SER A 129 -27.22 -1.97 -41.07
CA SER A 129 -27.44 -1.98 -42.50
C SER A 129 -28.21 -0.71 -42.79
N GLY A 130 -27.50 0.31 -43.26
CA GLY A 130 -28.12 1.54 -43.75
C GLY A 130 -29.15 1.19 -44.83
N SER A 131 -30.42 1.11 -44.46
CA SER A 131 -31.53 1.10 -45.41
C SER A 131 -31.76 2.52 -45.90
N GLY A 132 -30.83 3.00 -46.72
CA GLY A 132 -30.89 4.30 -47.38
C GLY A 132 -30.41 4.15 -48.81
N GLY A 133 -31.31 3.79 -49.72
CA GLY A 133 -30.96 3.61 -51.13
C GLY A 133 -32.16 3.28 -51.99
N LEU A 134 -32.96 4.30 -52.27
CA LEU A 134 -33.93 4.48 -53.36
C LEU A 134 -33.67 3.60 -54.62
N GLY A 135 -34.06 2.33 -54.59
CA GLY A 135 -33.86 1.39 -55.71
C GLY A 135 -35.12 1.03 -56.49
N GLY A 136 -36.29 1.56 -56.13
CA GLY A 136 -37.59 1.10 -56.64
C GLY A 136 -38.30 1.99 -57.65
N LEU A 137 -37.67 3.06 -58.16
CA LEU A 137 -38.35 4.08 -58.99
C LEU A 137 -38.01 4.03 -60.49
N LEU A 138 -37.25 3.02 -60.93
CA LEU A 138 -36.76 2.93 -62.31
C LEU A 138 -37.48 1.88 -63.19
N ASP A 139 -38.41 1.10 -62.63
CA ASP A 139 -38.99 -0.08 -63.32
C ASP A 139 -40.43 0.09 -63.84
N ALA A 140 -40.99 1.31 -63.85
CA ALA A 140 -42.41 1.48 -64.21
C ALA A 140 -42.74 2.59 -65.21
N LEU A 141 -41.77 3.23 -65.89
CA LEU A 141 -42.09 4.33 -66.82
C LEU A 141 -41.58 4.24 -68.27
N THR A 142 -40.95 3.14 -68.70
CA THR A 142 -40.67 2.98 -70.15
C THR A 142 -41.55 1.88 -70.74
N GLY A 143 -42.73 2.29 -71.20
CA GLY A 143 -43.50 1.48 -72.13
C GLY A 143 -42.75 1.28 -73.43
N SER A 144 -43.08 0.19 -74.12
CA SER A 144 -42.94 0.13 -75.56
C SER A 144 -44.13 -0.65 -76.11
N ALA A 145 -45.11 0.11 -76.59
CA ALA A 145 -45.94 -0.34 -77.68
C ALA A 145 -45.08 -0.41 -78.95
N GLY A 146 -45.28 -1.46 -79.75
CA GLY A 146 -44.55 -1.71 -80.99
C GLY A 146 -44.69 -3.16 -81.40
#